data_AF-A0A430HRD2-F1
#
_entry.id   AF-A0A430HRD2-F1
#
_cell.length_a   1.000
_cell.length_b   1.000
_cell.length_c   1.000
_cell.angle_alpha   90.00
_cell.angle_beta   90.00
_cell.angle_gamma   90.00
#
_symmetry.space_group_name_H-M   'P 1'
#
loop_
_entity.id
_entity.type
_entity.pdbx_description
1 polymer ?
#
loop_
_entity_poly.entity_id
_entity_poly.type
_entity_poly.pdbx_seq_one_letter_code
_entity_poly.pdbx_strand_id
1 'polypeptide(L)'
;MQRQQGFTLVEIAIVLVIIGLLLGGVLKGQGLIDSAKVKNIIQQSNSLSAAVNAYQDKFRALPGDDVLATTHVAGPTTNGNGDGQITEYLSAPQHLALSGFITGAYNGTSDFMTSAQGGAVYIYNDPVGGRSGNGLRFDNLPDSFAQQLDSKLDDGVATTGAVRATAPYTNTGSIITRTALFF
;
A
#
# COMPACT_ATOMS: atom_id res chain seq x y z
N MET A 1 -27.48 52.71 -26.50
CA MET A 1 -26.48 51.83 -27.15
C MET A 1 -25.30 51.68 -26.21
N GLN A 2 -25.18 50.56 -25.49
CA GLN A 2 -23.98 50.29 -24.68
C GLN A 2 -22.86 49.88 -25.62
N ARG A 3 -21.69 50.53 -25.50
CA ARG A 3 -20.47 50.13 -26.21
C ARG A 3 -19.91 48.90 -25.52
N GLN A 4 -19.94 47.75 -26.20
CA GLN A 4 -19.19 46.57 -25.80
C GLN A 4 -17.69 46.93 -25.90
N GLN A 5 -17.01 47.06 -24.76
CA GLN A 5 -15.55 47.17 -24.74
C GLN A 5 -14.99 45.76 -25.00
N GLY A 6 -14.28 45.58 -26.11
CA GLY A 6 -13.56 44.34 -26.41
C GLY A 6 -12.29 44.22 -25.56
N PHE A 7 -11.92 42.99 -25.22
CA PHE A 7 -10.67 42.70 -24.51
C PHE A 7 -9.45 43.10 -25.35
N THR A 8 -8.43 43.64 -24.69
CA THR A 8 -7.15 43.97 -25.34
C THR A 8 -6.28 42.73 -25.48
N LEU A 9 -5.39 42.72 -26.48
CA LEU A 9 -4.42 41.64 -26.68
C LEU A 9 -3.50 41.46 -25.46
N VAL A 10 -3.18 42.55 -24.76
CA VAL A 10 -2.31 42.54 -23.57
C VAL A 10 -3.01 41.83 -22.40
N GLU A 11 -4.31 42.06 -22.21
CA GLU A 11 -5.09 41.40 -21.15
C GLU A 11 -5.14 39.88 -21.38
N ILE A 12 -5.39 39.43 -22.61
CA ILE A 12 -5.39 38.00 -22.94
C ILE A 12 -3.98 37.40 -22.79
N ALA A 13 -2.92 38.14 -23.14
CA ALA A 13 -1.54 37.66 -23.02
C ALA A 13 -1.16 37.37 -21.55
N ILE A 14 -1.49 38.27 -20.62
CA ILE A 14 -1.18 38.06 -19.20
C ILE A 14 -1.98 36.89 -18.63
N VAL A 15 -3.25 36.75 -19.01
CA VAL A 15 -4.09 35.63 -18.58
C VAL A 15 -3.52 34.29 -19.05
N LEU A 16 -3.08 34.18 -20.30
CA LEU A 16 -2.47 32.96 -20.83
C LEU A 16 -1.15 32.61 -20.12
N VAL A 17 -0.34 33.60 -19.78
CA VAL A 17 0.90 33.39 -19.01
C VAL A 17 0.58 32.83 -17.61
N ILE A 18 -0.38 33.44 -16.90
CA ILE A 18 -0.77 32.98 -15.57
C ILE A 18 -1.33 31.55 -15.65
N ILE A 19 -2.21 31.25 -16.60
CA ILE A 19 -2.73 29.88 -16.80
C ILE A 19 -1.59 28.90 -17.10
N GLY A 20 -0.64 29.27 -17.97
CA GLY A 20 0.52 28.43 -18.28
C GLY A 20 1.39 28.12 -17.06
N LEU A 21 1.65 29.13 -16.23
CA LEU A 21 2.43 28.96 -15.00
C LEU A 21 1.67 28.12 -13.96
N LEU A 22 0.35 28.33 -13.81
CA LEU A 22 -0.48 27.55 -12.90
C LEU A 22 -0.57 26.09 -13.34
N LEU A 23 -0.82 25.82 -14.63
CA LEU A 23 -0.86 24.45 -15.17
C LEU A 23 0.48 23.74 -15.01
N GLY A 24 1.60 24.41 -15.32
CA GLY A 24 2.94 23.87 -15.12
C GLY A 24 3.26 23.56 -13.65
N GLY A 25 2.83 24.44 -12.74
CA GLY A 25 2.97 24.23 -11.29
C GLY A 25 2.18 23.04 -10.77
N VAL A 26 0.91 22.91 -11.17
CA VAL A 26 0.03 21.81 -10.73
C VAL A 26 0.53 20.46 -11.21
N LEU A 27 0.96 20.34 -12.48
CA LEU A 27 1.47 19.07 -13.03
C LEU A 27 2.69 18.57 -12.28
N LYS A 28 3.64 19.46 -11.96
CA LYS A 28 4.81 19.11 -11.15
C LYS A 28 4.42 18.78 -9.71
N GLY A 29 3.45 19.50 -9.14
CA GLY A 29 2.90 19.23 -7.82
C GLY A 29 2.30 17.83 -7.69
N GLN A 30 1.52 17.41 -8.69
CA GLN A 30 0.89 16.09 -8.71
C GLN A 30 1.94 14.96 -8.72
N GLY A 31 2.98 15.07 -9.56
CA GLY A 31 4.05 14.07 -9.60
C GLY A 31 4.85 13.95 -8.29
N LEU A 32 4.98 15.05 -7.54
CA LEU A 32 5.62 15.03 -6.21
C LEU A 32 4.74 14.30 -5.17
N ILE A 33 3.43 14.52 -5.20
CA ILE A 33 2.48 13.81 -4.33
C ILE A 33 2.53 12.30 -4.62
N ASP A 34 2.53 11.92 -5.89
CA ASP A 34 2.56 10.53 -6.30
C ASP A 34 3.88 9.85 -5.85
N SER A 35 5.01 10.52 -6.02
CA SER A 35 6.31 10.04 -5.53
C SER A 35 6.33 9.88 -4.00
N ALA A 36 5.70 10.80 -3.27
CA ALA A 36 5.59 10.71 -1.81
C ALA A 36 4.73 9.52 -1.36
N LYS A 37 3.62 9.25 -2.06
CA LYS A 37 2.76 8.08 -1.81
C LYS A 37 3.52 6.78 -2.05
N VAL A 38 4.24 6.67 -3.18
CA VAL A 38 5.05 5.48 -3.47
C VAL A 38 6.11 5.25 -2.39
N LYS A 39 6.82 6.30 -1.97
CA LYS A 39 7.79 6.21 -0.88
C LYS A 39 7.15 5.75 0.44
N ASN A 40 5.95 6.24 0.76
CA ASN A 40 5.21 5.82 1.94
C ASN A 40 4.84 4.34 1.87
N ILE A 41 4.37 3.85 0.72
CA ILE A 41 4.02 2.43 0.49
C ILE A 41 5.26 1.53 0.67
N ILE A 42 6.41 1.92 0.09
CA ILE A 42 7.66 1.17 0.25
C ILE A 42 8.08 1.11 1.73
N GLN A 43 7.99 2.24 2.44
CA GLN A 43 8.30 2.29 3.87
C GLN A 43 7.33 1.43 4.68
N GLN A 44 6.04 1.48 4.38
CA GLN A 44 5.01 0.66 5.02
C GLN A 44 5.30 -0.84 4.80
N SER A 45 5.67 -1.23 3.59
CA SER A 45 6.06 -2.60 3.27
C SER A 45 7.23 -3.09 4.14
N ASN A 46 8.34 -2.33 4.17
CA ASN A 46 9.50 -2.66 4.99
C ASN A 46 9.18 -2.73 6.49
N SER A 47 8.39 -1.76 6.99
CA SER A 47 8.00 -1.72 8.40
C SER A 47 7.10 -2.89 8.79
N LEU A 48 6.16 -3.29 7.93
CA LEU A 48 5.28 -4.44 8.17
C LEU A 48 6.04 -5.76 8.11
N SER A 49 6.95 -5.95 7.15
CA SER A 49 7.82 -7.14 7.10
C SER A 49 8.67 -7.25 8.36
N ALA A 50 9.25 -6.15 8.83
CA ALA A 50 9.99 -6.12 10.08
C ALA A 50 9.11 -6.44 11.29
N ALA A 51 7.88 -5.93 11.33
CA ALA A 51 6.92 -6.21 12.41
C ALA A 51 6.52 -7.69 12.46
N VAL A 52 6.28 -8.34 11.31
CA VAL A 52 5.99 -9.78 11.22
C VAL A 52 7.17 -10.59 11.75
N ASN A 53 8.39 -10.28 11.30
CA ASN A 53 9.59 -10.95 11.78
C ASN A 53 9.80 -10.76 13.29
N ALA A 54 9.61 -9.54 13.81
CA ALA A 54 9.73 -9.26 15.23
C ALA A 54 8.69 -10.01 16.07
N TYR A 55 7.46 -10.17 15.56
CA TYR A 55 6.42 -10.99 16.19
C TYR A 55 6.83 -12.46 16.23
N GLN A 56 7.33 -12.98 15.11
CA GLN A 56 7.81 -14.35 15.00
C GLN A 56 9.01 -14.62 15.92
N ASP A 57 9.94 -13.69 16.04
CA ASP A 57 11.10 -13.81 16.94
C ASP A 57 10.67 -13.81 18.40
N LYS A 58 9.71 -12.96 18.77
CA LYS A 58 9.23 -12.81 20.14
C LYS A 58 8.35 -13.96 20.60
N PHE A 59 7.42 -14.39 19.77
CA PHE A 59 6.36 -15.33 20.14
C PHE A 59 6.47 -16.71 19.49
N ARG A 60 7.42 -16.89 18.55
CA ARG A 60 7.59 -18.13 17.77
C ARG A 60 6.34 -18.56 17.02
N ALA A 61 5.50 -17.59 16.67
CA ALA A 61 4.25 -17.75 15.93
C ALA A 61 4.12 -16.63 14.87
N LEU A 62 3.29 -16.84 13.86
CA LEU A 62 2.98 -15.80 12.88
C LEU A 62 1.77 -14.97 13.35
N PRO A 63 1.74 -13.65 13.10
CA PRO A 63 0.60 -12.83 13.47
C PRO A 63 -0.64 -13.27 12.67
N GLY A 64 -1.79 -13.34 13.34
CA GLY A 64 -3.04 -13.88 12.80
C GLY A 64 -3.16 -15.40 13.00
N ASP A 65 -2.08 -16.13 12.75
CA ASP A 65 -2.00 -17.60 12.85
C ASP A 65 -1.59 -18.10 14.27
N ASP A 66 -1.33 -17.18 15.21
CA ASP A 66 -0.88 -17.53 16.56
C ASP A 66 -1.97 -18.19 17.42
N VAL A 67 -1.80 -19.49 17.72
CA VAL A 67 -2.70 -20.30 18.54
C VAL A 67 -2.76 -19.87 20.01
N LEU A 68 -1.78 -19.09 20.48
CA LEU A 68 -1.68 -18.59 21.85
C LEU A 68 -1.76 -17.05 21.91
N ALA A 69 -2.29 -16.39 20.88
CA ALA A 69 -2.34 -14.92 20.81
C ALA A 69 -2.89 -14.26 22.09
N THR A 70 -4.03 -14.75 22.60
CA THR A 70 -4.68 -14.28 23.85
C THR A 70 -3.85 -14.49 25.12
N THR A 71 -2.86 -15.38 25.09
CA THR A 71 -1.90 -15.59 26.17
C THR A 71 -0.67 -14.70 26.01
N HIS A 72 -0.21 -14.49 24.77
CA HIS A 72 0.96 -13.69 24.45
C HIS A 72 0.73 -12.18 24.63
N VAL A 73 -0.47 -11.71 24.31
CA VAL A 73 -0.86 -10.30 24.44
C VAL A 73 -2.30 -10.20 24.93
N ALA A 74 -2.59 -9.15 25.70
CA ALA A 74 -3.93 -8.91 26.22
C ALA A 74 -4.83 -8.28 25.15
N GLY A 75 -6.06 -8.79 25.01
CA GLY A 75 -7.10 -8.19 24.16
C GLY A 75 -7.28 -8.68 22.71
N PRO A 76 -6.57 -9.70 22.16
CA PRO A 76 -6.93 -10.28 20.88
C PRO A 76 -8.37 -10.80 20.87
N THR A 77 -9.05 -10.67 19.74
CA THR A 77 -10.41 -11.17 19.55
C THR A 77 -10.41 -12.70 19.45
N THR A 78 -9.44 -13.25 18.73
CA THR A 78 -9.30 -14.70 18.50
C THR A 78 -7.84 -15.12 18.44
N ASN A 79 -7.59 -16.39 18.76
CA ASN A 79 -6.34 -17.08 18.41
C ASN A 79 -6.42 -17.55 16.96
N GLY A 80 -5.27 -17.68 16.31
CA GLY A 80 -5.14 -18.33 15.02
C GLY A 80 -5.20 -19.86 15.12
N ASN A 81 -5.02 -20.52 13.98
CA ASN A 81 -5.16 -21.96 13.87
C ASN A 81 -3.82 -22.73 13.94
N GLY A 82 -2.69 -22.05 13.74
CA GLY A 82 -1.32 -22.58 13.86
C GLY A 82 -0.87 -23.43 12.67
N ASP A 83 -1.46 -23.26 11.49
CA ASP A 83 -1.16 -24.04 10.29
C ASP A 83 0.04 -23.51 9.48
N GLY A 84 0.63 -22.40 9.93
CA GLY A 84 1.75 -21.73 9.28
C GLY A 84 1.35 -20.84 8.10
N GLN A 85 0.04 -20.69 7.85
CA GLN A 85 -0.52 -19.82 6.83
C GLN A 85 -1.29 -18.70 7.51
N ILE A 86 -0.97 -17.46 7.15
CA ILE A 86 -1.70 -16.32 7.71
C ILE A 86 -3.03 -16.22 6.98
N THR A 87 -4.04 -17.00 7.38
CA THR A 87 -5.38 -16.97 6.77
C THR A 87 -6.34 -16.04 7.52
N GLU A 88 -6.09 -15.82 8.80
CA GLU A 88 -6.79 -14.91 9.70
C GLU A 88 -6.28 -13.47 9.55
N TYR A 89 -6.29 -12.96 8.32
CA TYR A 89 -5.68 -11.67 7.94
C TYR A 89 -6.24 -10.45 8.67
N LEU A 90 -7.44 -10.53 9.26
CA LEU A 90 -8.01 -9.47 10.11
C LEU A 90 -7.42 -9.49 11.52
N SER A 91 -7.05 -10.66 12.02
CA SER A 91 -6.39 -10.83 13.31
C SER A 91 -4.91 -10.45 13.24
N ALA A 92 -4.25 -10.64 12.09
CA ALA A 92 -2.83 -10.28 11.91
C ALA A 92 -2.47 -8.83 12.32
N PRO A 93 -3.14 -7.77 11.82
CA PRO A 93 -2.84 -6.41 12.25
C PRO A 93 -3.22 -6.15 13.72
N GLN A 94 -4.26 -6.82 14.25
CA GLN A 94 -4.61 -6.71 15.66
C GLN A 94 -3.51 -7.29 16.55
N HIS A 95 -3.02 -8.49 16.25
CA HIS A 95 -1.94 -9.14 16.99
C HIS A 95 -0.69 -8.27 16.99
N LEU A 96 -0.30 -7.71 15.85
CA LEU A 96 0.85 -6.80 15.73
C LEU A 96 0.67 -5.48 16.49
N ALA A 97 -0.54 -4.91 16.48
CA ALA A 97 -0.82 -3.66 17.17
C ALA A 97 -0.85 -3.84 18.68
N LEU A 98 -1.52 -4.89 19.18
CA LEU A 98 -1.57 -5.20 20.62
C LEU A 98 -0.20 -5.59 21.17
N SER A 99 0.68 -6.18 20.35
CA SER A 99 2.07 -6.45 20.74
C SER A 99 3.00 -5.23 20.64
N GLY A 100 2.52 -4.10 20.11
CA GLY A 100 3.27 -2.85 19.98
C GLY A 100 4.26 -2.81 18.81
N PHE A 101 4.14 -3.69 17.83
CA PHE A 101 5.02 -3.68 16.63
C PHE A 101 4.54 -2.73 15.54
N ILE A 102 3.24 -2.46 15.50
CA ILE A 102 2.65 -1.44 14.63
C ILE A 102 1.75 -0.51 15.43
N THR A 103 1.54 0.69 14.91
CA THR A 103 0.56 1.64 15.44
C THR A 103 -0.80 1.41 14.81
N GLY A 104 -1.86 1.53 15.59
CA GLY A 104 -3.24 1.42 15.12
C GLY A 104 -4.12 0.70 16.13
N ALA A 105 -5.43 0.74 15.92
CA ALA A 105 -6.40 -0.06 16.65
C ALA A 105 -7.17 -0.89 15.63
N TYR A 106 -7.07 -2.21 15.74
CA TYR A 106 -7.72 -3.16 14.84
C TYR A 106 -8.56 -4.12 15.66
N ASN A 107 -9.82 -4.29 15.28
CA ASN A 107 -10.77 -5.10 16.03
C ASN A 107 -10.69 -6.62 15.76
N GLY A 108 -9.84 -7.07 14.84
CA GLY A 108 -9.68 -8.49 14.51
C GLY A 108 -10.78 -9.08 13.62
N THR A 109 -11.79 -8.29 13.22
CA THR A 109 -13.02 -8.78 12.57
C THR A 109 -13.42 -8.02 11.30
N SER A 110 -13.17 -6.72 11.23
CA SER A 110 -13.53 -5.90 10.06
C SER A 110 -12.46 -4.88 9.66
N ASP A 111 -11.60 -4.49 10.60
CA ASP A 111 -10.64 -3.43 10.37
C ASP A 111 -9.43 -3.96 9.57
N PHE A 112 -9.01 -3.19 8.58
CA PHE A 112 -7.83 -3.47 7.77
C PHE A 112 -6.90 -2.25 7.71
N MET A 113 -5.63 -2.49 7.42
CA MET A 113 -4.67 -1.42 7.18
C MET A 113 -4.93 -0.78 5.81
N THR A 114 -4.60 0.49 5.65
CA THR A 114 -4.71 1.19 4.35
C THR A 114 -3.36 1.75 3.93
N SER A 115 -3.17 1.84 2.62
CA SER A 115 -2.00 2.48 2.00
C SER A 115 -2.24 3.97 1.81
N ALA A 116 -1.17 4.74 1.58
CA ALA A 116 -1.29 6.17 1.20
C ALA A 116 -2.04 6.39 -0.13
N GLN A 117 -2.25 5.34 -0.92
CA GLN A 117 -3.08 5.39 -2.13
C GLN A 117 -4.57 5.13 -1.85
N GLY A 118 -4.91 4.67 -0.64
CA GLY A 118 -6.29 4.41 -0.19
C GLY A 118 -6.74 2.96 -0.35
N GLY A 119 -5.95 2.12 -1.02
CA GLY A 119 -6.21 0.69 -1.11
C GLY A 119 -5.90 -0.05 0.20
N ALA A 120 -6.59 -1.17 0.42
CA ALA A 120 -6.38 -2.02 1.60
C ALA A 120 -5.00 -2.70 1.58
N VAL A 121 -4.46 -2.94 2.77
CA VAL A 121 -3.18 -3.60 3.01
C VAL A 121 -3.42 -4.78 3.94
N TYR A 122 -2.95 -5.95 3.52
CA TYR A 122 -3.13 -7.21 4.24
C TYR A 122 -1.79 -7.86 4.56
N ILE A 123 -1.77 -8.61 5.66
CA ILE A 123 -0.77 -9.65 5.91
C ILE A 123 -1.55 -10.95 5.76
N TYR A 124 -1.30 -11.68 4.67
CA TYR A 124 -2.18 -12.76 4.26
C TYR A 124 -1.43 -13.81 3.44
N ASN A 125 -1.89 -15.06 3.53
CA ASN A 125 -1.49 -16.12 2.62
C ASN A 125 -2.43 -16.13 1.41
N ASP A 126 -1.94 -15.71 0.25
CA ASP A 126 -2.75 -15.75 -0.96
C ASP A 126 -1.97 -15.94 -2.26
N PRO A 127 -2.64 -16.47 -3.31
CA PRO A 127 -2.06 -16.54 -4.64
C PRO A 127 -2.10 -15.17 -5.32
N VAL A 128 -0.94 -14.61 -5.64
CA VAL A 128 -0.76 -13.36 -6.40
C VAL A 128 0.34 -13.55 -7.45
N GLY A 129 0.07 -13.15 -8.71
CA GLY A 129 1.04 -13.22 -9.80
C GLY A 129 1.70 -14.60 -10.00
N GLY A 130 0.92 -15.67 -9.83
CA GLY A 130 1.38 -17.06 -10.00
C GLY A 130 2.20 -17.64 -8.84
N ARG A 131 2.34 -16.92 -7.72
CA ARG A 131 2.97 -17.41 -6.49
C ARG A 131 1.95 -17.41 -5.35
N SER A 132 2.01 -18.41 -4.48
CA SER A 132 1.21 -18.49 -3.25
C SER A 132 2.14 -18.56 -2.05
N GLY A 133 1.75 -17.96 -0.94
CA GLY A 133 2.54 -17.94 0.30
C GLY A 133 2.15 -16.78 1.20
N ASN A 134 2.76 -16.73 2.37
CA ASN A 134 2.59 -15.60 3.29
C ASN A 134 3.25 -14.35 2.71
N GLY A 135 2.56 -13.22 2.83
CA GLY A 135 3.08 -11.99 2.29
C GLY A 135 2.33 -10.76 2.79
N LEU A 136 2.85 -9.61 2.41
CA LEU A 136 2.13 -8.35 2.44
C LEU A 136 1.40 -8.17 1.13
N ARG A 137 0.14 -7.74 1.14
CA ARG A 137 -0.62 -7.44 -0.07
C ARG A 137 -1.17 -6.04 -0.03
N PHE A 138 -0.95 -5.30 -1.11
CA PHE A 138 -1.49 -3.98 -1.36
C PHE A 138 -2.50 -4.05 -2.49
N ASP A 139 -3.73 -3.60 -2.22
CA ASP A 139 -4.79 -3.59 -3.21
C ASP A 139 -4.88 -2.25 -3.94
N ASN A 140 -5.31 -2.29 -5.20
CA ASN A 140 -5.64 -1.11 -6.03
C ASN A 140 -4.51 -0.06 -6.16
N LEU A 141 -3.28 -0.52 -6.42
CA LEU A 141 -2.17 0.38 -6.73
C LEU A 141 -2.17 0.75 -8.22
N PRO A 142 -1.88 2.01 -8.60
CA PRO A 142 -1.49 2.33 -9.97
C PRO A 142 -0.33 1.46 -10.44
N ASP A 143 -0.31 1.08 -11.71
CA ASP A 143 0.74 0.27 -12.33
C ASP A 143 2.14 0.82 -12.10
N SER A 144 2.32 2.13 -12.26
CA SER A 144 3.57 2.83 -11.99
C SER A 144 4.00 2.78 -10.52
N PHE A 145 3.04 2.68 -9.59
CA PHE A 145 3.34 2.58 -8.15
C PHE A 145 3.74 1.16 -7.80
N ALA A 146 3.00 0.17 -8.32
CA ALA A 146 3.31 -1.25 -8.16
C ALA A 146 4.69 -1.58 -8.74
N GLN A 147 5.01 -1.07 -9.94
CA GLN A 147 6.32 -1.26 -10.56
C GLN A 147 7.45 -0.63 -9.74
N GLN A 148 7.25 0.58 -9.20
CA GLN A 148 8.27 1.23 -8.37
C GLN A 148 8.48 0.52 -7.04
N LEU A 149 7.41 -0.01 -6.44
CA LEU A 149 7.49 -0.85 -5.26
C LEU A 149 8.31 -2.12 -5.57
N ASP A 150 7.97 -2.82 -6.64
CA ASP A 150 8.67 -4.02 -7.11
C ASP A 150 10.15 -3.73 -7.39
N SER A 151 10.44 -2.78 -8.30
CA SER A 151 11.81 -2.44 -8.68
C SER A 151 12.68 -2.00 -7.50
N LYS A 152 12.07 -1.52 -6.41
CA LYS A 152 12.80 -1.10 -5.21
C LYS A 152 13.06 -2.24 -4.22
N LEU A 153 12.18 -3.24 -4.17
CA LEU A 153 12.25 -4.33 -3.22
C LEU A 153 12.74 -5.64 -3.86
N ASP A 154 12.73 -5.75 -5.18
CA ASP A 154 12.98 -6.98 -5.93
C ASP A 154 13.50 -6.69 -7.36
N ASP A 155 12.84 -7.15 -8.43
CA ASP A 155 13.38 -7.18 -9.80
C ASP A 155 12.63 -6.27 -10.80
N GLY A 156 11.49 -5.71 -10.40
CA GLY A 156 10.67 -4.82 -11.24
C GLY A 156 9.84 -5.55 -12.28
N VAL A 157 9.73 -6.88 -12.21
CA VAL A 157 8.98 -7.73 -13.11
C VAL A 157 7.81 -8.37 -12.36
N ALA A 158 6.60 -7.94 -12.74
CA ALA A 158 5.33 -8.31 -12.09
C ALA A 158 5.09 -9.82 -11.81
N THR A 159 5.76 -10.71 -12.53
CA THR A 159 5.56 -12.16 -12.46
C THR A 159 6.78 -12.93 -11.95
N THR A 160 7.87 -12.27 -11.56
CA THR A 160 9.09 -12.92 -11.04
C THR A 160 9.45 -12.43 -9.63
N GLY A 161 10.41 -13.10 -8.98
CA GLY A 161 10.85 -12.75 -7.62
C GLY A 161 9.81 -12.85 -6.47
N ALA A 162 10.06 -12.07 -5.42
CA ALA A 162 9.29 -11.91 -4.19
C ALA A 162 8.15 -10.89 -4.31
N VAL A 163 8.26 -9.88 -5.17
CA VAL A 163 7.15 -8.96 -5.44
C VAL A 163 6.37 -9.46 -6.66
N ARG A 164 5.05 -9.59 -6.52
CA ARG A 164 4.18 -10.11 -7.58
C ARG A 164 2.96 -9.24 -7.75
N ALA A 165 2.54 -9.05 -8.98
CA ALA A 165 1.31 -8.33 -9.32
C ALA A 165 0.34 -9.22 -10.12
N THR A 166 -0.95 -8.92 -10.02
CA THR A 166 -2.00 -9.62 -10.80
C THR A 166 -1.99 -9.27 -12.29
N ALA A 167 -1.31 -8.19 -12.68
CA ALA A 167 -1.24 -7.70 -14.05
C ALA A 167 0.14 -7.11 -14.35
N PRO A 168 0.57 -7.08 -15.64
CA PRO A 168 1.85 -6.51 -16.03
C PRO A 168 1.90 -4.98 -15.83
N TYR A 169 3.11 -4.44 -15.64
CA TYR A 169 3.34 -3.01 -15.53
C TYR A 169 3.40 -2.36 -16.91
N THR A 170 2.32 -1.65 -17.29
CA THR A 170 2.22 -1.00 -18.61
C THR A 170 2.52 0.49 -18.59
N ASN A 171 2.59 1.11 -17.40
CA ASN A 171 2.74 2.56 -17.20
C ASN A 171 1.72 3.40 -17.97
N THR A 172 0.50 2.89 -18.09
CA THR A 172 -0.64 3.52 -18.76
C THR A 172 -1.66 4.08 -17.78
N GLY A 173 -1.37 4.04 -16.47
CA GLY A 173 -2.30 4.48 -15.42
C GLY A 173 -3.35 3.42 -15.08
N SER A 174 -3.11 2.17 -15.48
CA SER A 174 -3.96 1.04 -15.11
C SER A 174 -3.84 0.75 -13.61
N ILE A 175 -4.93 0.25 -13.01
CA ILE A 175 -4.91 -0.17 -11.60
C ILE A 175 -4.58 -1.65 -11.53
N ILE A 176 -3.51 -1.96 -10.80
CA ILE A 176 -3.16 -3.32 -10.39
C ILE A 176 -4.00 -3.66 -9.17
N THR A 177 -4.87 -4.66 -9.31
CA THR A 177 -5.82 -5.02 -8.26
C THR A 177 -5.14 -5.54 -7.00
N ARG A 178 -4.07 -6.34 -7.15
CA ARG A 178 -3.30 -6.90 -6.02
C ARG A 178 -1.81 -6.90 -6.37
N THR A 179 -1.02 -6.32 -5.49
CA THR A 179 0.45 -6.40 -5.51
C THR A 179 0.91 -6.98 -4.18
N ALA A 180 1.59 -8.12 -4.19
CA ALA A 180 2.06 -8.80 -3.00
C ALA A 180 3.59 -8.80 -2.90
N LEU A 181 4.12 -8.67 -1.69
CA LEU A 181 5.51 -8.97 -1.32
C LEU A 181 5.50 -10.23 -0.46
N PHE A 182 6.01 -11.32 -1.01
CA PHE A 182 6.15 -12.60 -0.31
C PHE A 182 7.41 -12.62 0.55
N PHE A 183 7.31 -13.24 1.73
CA PHE A 183 8.43 -13.48 2.64
C PHE A 183 8.48 -14.95 3.06
#